data_AF-A0A842LI23-F1
#
_entry.id   AF-A0A842LI23-F1
#
_cell.length_a   1.000
_cell.length_b   1.000
_cell.length_c   1.000
_cell.angle_alpha   90.00
_cell.angle_beta   90.00
_cell.angle_gamma   90.00
#
_symmetry.space_group_name_H-M   'P 1'
#
loop_
_entity.id
_entity.type
_entity.pdbx_description
1 polymer ?
#
loop_
_entity_poly.entity_id
_entity_poly.type
_entity_poly.pdbx_seq_one_letter_code
_entity_poly.pdbx_strand_id
1 'polypeptide(L)'
;LPDITFVAPAFLGETILGFVAVRAHHADVGGMTPGSLPAQATEIFQEGLRIPPVKLWRKGELDQDLFSLILANVRTPKEREGDLRAQRAAVETGIRRLSSLAERFGIRTLLSAYEELCRYAERRMCAAIKAVPNGVYRFADSLDEGILVCVELRVHDEELEVDFTGSSPQVDFPVNAPFSVTASAVCFAVKAVLDPELPPNDGAWRPIRIIAPKGT
;
A
#
# COMPACT_ATOMS: atom_id res chain seq x y z
N LEU A 1 6.82 2.61 8.01
CA LEU A 1 6.26 3.21 9.23
C LEU A 1 5.16 4.17 8.82
N PRO A 2 4.21 4.48 9.71
CA PRO A 2 3.79 3.71 10.89
C PRO A 2 2.92 2.49 10.53
N ASP A 3 2.64 2.29 9.25
CA ASP A 3 1.83 1.18 8.79
C ASP A 3 2.63 -0.13 8.76
N ILE A 4 2.23 -1.11 9.56
CA ILE A 4 2.84 -2.44 9.62
C ILE A 4 2.00 -3.41 8.79
N THR A 5 2.65 -4.15 7.90
CA THR A 5 1.98 -5.12 7.01
C THR A 5 2.36 -6.54 7.38
N PHE A 6 1.36 -7.39 7.62
CA PHE A 6 1.53 -8.83 7.71
C PHE A 6 1.14 -9.46 6.39
N VAL A 7 1.94 -10.42 5.93
CA VAL A 7 1.67 -11.19 4.71
C VAL A 7 1.89 -12.66 5.04
N ALA A 8 0.94 -13.51 4.68
CA ALA A 8 1.12 -14.94 4.77
C ALA A 8 0.58 -15.66 3.52
N PRO A 9 1.27 -16.70 3.04
CA PRO A 9 0.76 -17.54 1.97
C PRO A 9 -0.42 -18.39 2.44
N ALA A 10 -1.40 -18.60 1.57
CA ALA A 10 -2.46 -19.59 1.74
C ALA A 10 -2.18 -20.80 0.84
N PHE A 11 -2.43 -22.00 1.35
CA PHE A 11 -2.18 -23.26 0.64
C PHE A 11 -3.43 -24.15 0.64
N LEU A 12 -3.51 -25.03 -0.37
CA LEU A 12 -4.33 -26.24 -0.36
C LEU A 12 -3.44 -27.42 -0.76
N GLY A 13 -3.13 -28.29 0.20
CA GLY A 13 -2.04 -29.27 0.04
C GLY A 13 -0.70 -28.57 -0.15
N GLU A 14 0.05 -28.97 -1.17
CA GLU A 14 1.34 -28.35 -1.54
C GLU A 14 1.18 -27.15 -2.49
N THR A 15 -0.04 -26.85 -2.94
CA THR A 15 -0.28 -25.78 -3.92
C THR A 15 -0.53 -24.45 -3.23
N ILE A 16 0.22 -23.42 -3.61
CA ILE A 16 -0.02 -22.05 -3.16
C ILE A 16 -1.25 -21.47 -3.88
N LEU A 17 -2.20 -20.96 -3.09
CA LEU A 17 -3.41 -20.31 -3.60
C LEU A 17 -3.20 -18.81 -3.83
N GLY A 18 -2.30 -18.19 -3.06
CA GLY A 18 -2.03 -16.77 -3.09
C GLY A 18 -1.50 -16.28 -1.74
N PHE A 19 -1.46 -14.96 -1.56
CA PHE A 19 -1.05 -14.33 -0.31
C PHE A 19 -2.20 -13.53 0.28
N VAL A 20 -2.34 -13.62 1.60
CA VAL A 20 -3.25 -12.78 2.38
C VAL A 20 -2.43 -11.75 3.11
N ALA A 21 -2.79 -10.48 2.92
CA ALA A 21 -2.13 -9.36 3.56
C ALA A 21 -3.11 -8.57 4.42
N VAL A 22 -2.62 -8.07 5.55
CA VAL A 22 -3.31 -7.05 6.36
C VAL A 22 -2.31 -5.97 6.71
N ARG A 23 -2.71 -4.72 6.54
CA ARG A 23 -1.96 -3.54 6.96
C ARG A 23 -2.77 -2.82 8.02
N ALA A 24 -2.11 -2.43 9.11
CA ALA A 24 -2.71 -1.62 10.15
C ALA A 24 -1.79 -0.45 10.47
N HIS A 25 -2.38 0.70 10.74
CA HIS A 25 -1.68 1.86 11.26
C HIS A 25 -1.44 1.67 12.76
N HIS A 26 -0.18 1.75 13.19
CA HIS A 26 0.15 1.67 14.62
C HIS A 26 0.34 3.09 15.17
N ALA A 27 -0.33 3.39 16.29
CA ALA A 27 -0.36 4.73 16.87
C ALA A 27 1.00 5.18 17.44
N ASP A 28 1.87 4.24 17.78
CA ASP A 28 3.26 4.47 18.17
C ASP A 28 4.13 3.37 17.59
N VAL A 29 5.27 3.77 17.04
CA VAL A 29 6.28 2.87 16.46
C VAL A 29 7.67 3.18 16.98
N GLY A 30 7.80 3.84 18.13
CA GLY A 30 9.11 4.14 18.72
C GLY A 30 9.86 5.32 18.12
N GLY A 31 9.18 6.25 17.42
CA GLY A 31 9.81 7.48 16.93
C GLY A 31 10.29 8.39 18.07
N MET A 32 11.02 9.46 17.75
CA MET A 32 11.62 10.39 18.72
C MET A 32 10.61 11.04 19.69
N THR A 33 9.35 11.18 19.27
CA THR A 33 8.24 11.73 20.07
C THR A 33 7.10 10.72 20.16
N PRO A 34 6.23 10.80 21.18
CA PRO A 34 5.00 10.00 21.23
C PRO A 34 4.12 10.22 20.00
N GLY A 35 3.64 9.13 19.40
CA GLY A 35 2.79 9.16 18.20
C GLY A 35 3.40 8.40 17.02
N SER A 36 2.72 8.48 15.88
CA SER A 36 3.07 7.71 14.68
C SER A 36 3.84 8.51 13.61
N LEU A 37 3.83 9.85 13.70
CA LEU A 37 4.48 10.76 12.76
C LEU A 37 5.12 11.94 13.53
N PRO A 38 6.42 11.84 13.89
CA PRO A 38 7.11 12.91 14.61
C PRO A 38 7.39 14.11 13.69
N ALA A 39 6.68 15.22 13.88
CA ALA A 39 6.73 16.39 12.99
C ALA A 39 8.11 17.06 12.83
N GLN A 40 9.03 16.84 13.77
CA GLN A 40 10.38 17.41 13.78
C GLN A 40 11.45 16.42 13.30
N ALA A 41 11.06 15.26 12.75
CA ALA A 41 12.02 14.29 12.25
C ALA A 41 12.69 14.76 10.96
N THR A 42 14.02 14.74 10.99
CA THR A 42 14.89 15.10 9.86
C THR A 42 15.53 13.87 9.23
N GLU A 43 15.50 12.72 9.92
CA GLU A 43 16.00 11.45 9.43
C GLU A 43 15.07 10.29 9.82
N ILE A 44 15.07 9.24 8.99
CA ILE A 44 14.18 8.08 9.13
C ILE A 44 14.36 7.33 10.46
N PHE A 45 15.53 7.41 11.10
CA PHE A 45 15.76 6.76 12.40
C PHE A 45 14.97 7.40 13.54
N GLN A 46 14.62 8.68 13.37
CA GLN A 46 13.80 9.41 14.32
C GLN A 46 12.30 9.11 14.14
N GLU A 47 11.90 8.52 13.01
CA GLU A 47 10.50 8.15 12.75
C GLU A 47 10.08 6.84 13.42
N GLY A 48 11.04 6.04 13.89
CA GLY A 48 10.81 4.86 14.73
C GLY A 48 11.34 3.55 14.13
N LEU A 49 10.78 2.44 14.60
CA LEU A 49 11.25 1.09 14.35
C LEU A 49 11.03 0.66 12.89
N ARG A 50 12.12 0.47 12.15
CA ARG A 50 12.06 -0.05 10.78
C ARG A 50 12.14 -1.57 10.78
N ILE A 51 11.01 -2.22 10.52
CA ILE A 51 10.92 -3.68 10.43
C ILE A 51 11.15 -4.11 8.97
N PRO A 52 12.28 -4.76 8.62
CA PRO A 52 12.46 -5.31 7.29
C PRO A 52 11.54 -6.53 7.08
N PRO A 53 11.40 -7.06 5.86
CA PRO A 53 10.65 -8.30 5.63
C PRO A 53 11.26 -9.47 6.43
N VAL A 54 10.61 -9.83 7.54
CA VAL A 54 11.03 -10.90 8.44
C VAL A 54 9.82 -11.76 8.81
N LYS A 55 10.07 -13.03 9.14
CA LYS A 55 9.02 -13.95 9.58
C LYS A 55 8.87 -13.84 11.10
N LEU A 56 7.78 -13.21 11.53
CA LEU A 56 7.39 -13.16 12.95
C LEU A 56 6.71 -14.46 13.42
N TRP A 57 6.03 -15.17 12.51
CA TRP A 57 5.57 -16.54 12.75
C TRP A 57 6.24 -17.51 11.77
N ARG A 58 6.72 -18.64 12.29
CA ARG A 58 7.31 -19.74 11.49
C ARG A 58 6.61 -21.03 11.86
N LYS A 59 6.00 -21.69 10.88
CA LYS A 59 5.24 -22.94 11.08
C LYS A 59 4.16 -22.83 12.19
N GLY A 60 3.57 -21.64 12.35
CA GLY A 60 2.56 -21.38 13.38
C GLY A 60 3.11 -20.93 14.73
N GLU A 61 4.43 -20.98 14.93
CA GLU A 61 5.08 -20.57 16.18
C GLU A 61 5.54 -19.12 16.09
N LEU A 62 5.27 -18.34 17.13
CA LEU A 62 5.70 -16.95 17.28
C LEU A 62 7.20 -16.91 17.62
N ASP A 63 7.96 -16.13 16.88
CA ASP A 63 9.33 -15.75 17.22
C ASP A 63 9.29 -14.77 18.40
N GLN A 64 9.44 -15.31 19.62
CA GLN A 64 9.33 -14.53 20.85
C GLN A 64 10.42 -13.46 20.95
N ASP A 65 11.63 -13.75 20.49
CA ASP A 65 12.75 -12.80 20.57
C ASP A 65 12.49 -11.58 19.69
N LEU A 66 12.06 -11.81 18.44
CA LEU A 66 11.68 -10.72 17.55
C LEU A 66 10.44 -9.96 18.05
N PHE A 67 9.46 -10.68 18.61
CA PHE A 67 8.26 -10.06 19.17
C PHE A 67 8.61 -9.16 20.35
N SER A 68 9.40 -9.64 21.30
CA SER A 68 9.89 -8.86 22.44
C SER A 68 10.74 -7.68 21.99
N LEU A 69 11.58 -7.85 20.96
CA LEU A 69 12.36 -6.74 20.40
C LEU A 69 11.46 -5.63 19.85
N ILE A 70 10.40 -5.98 19.10
CA ILE A 70 9.44 -5.00 18.59
C ILE A 70 8.75 -4.28 19.76
N LEU A 71 8.26 -5.02 20.75
CA LEU A 71 7.54 -4.45 21.90
C LEU A 71 8.43 -3.60 22.83
N ALA A 72 9.73 -3.90 22.89
CA ALA A 72 10.69 -3.10 23.67
C ALA A 72 10.96 -1.72 23.04
N ASN A 73 10.65 -1.55 21.75
CA ASN A 73 10.93 -0.33 20.99
C ASN A 73 9.68 0.54 20.77
N VAL A 74 8.61 0.35 21.56
CA VAL A 74 7.36 1.11 21.44
C VAL A 74 6.88 1.56 22.81
N ARG A 75 6.16 2.68 22.86
CA ARG A 75 5.70 3.28 24.14
C ARG A 75 4.50 2.55 24.74
N THR A 76 3.66 1.94 23.90
CA THR A 76 2.42 1.25 24.32
C THR A 76 2.46 -0.26 24.01
N PRO A 77 3.37 -1.04 24.61
CA PRO A 77 3.62 -2.42 24.22
C PRO A 77 2.39 -3.34 24.35
N LYS A 78 1.53 -3.13 25.35
CA LYS A 78 0.30 -3.92 25.52
C LYS A 78 -0.69 -3.71 24.36
N GLU A 79 -0.81 -2.48 23.87
CA GLU A 79 -1.64 -2.16 22.71
C GLU A 79 -1.01 -2.72 21.43
N ARG A 80 0.30 -2.54 21.24
CA ARG A 80 1.01 -3.05 20.06
C ARG A 80 0.96 -4.57 19.98
N GLU A 81 1.04 -5.26 21.11
CA GLU A 81 0.80 -6.70 21.20
C GLU A 81 -0.61 -7.06 20.71
N GLY A 82 -1.63 -6.32 21.14
CA GLY A 82 -3.01 -6.48 20.68
C GLY A 82 -3.13 -6.31 19.16
N ASP A 83 -2.54 -5.25 18.61
CA ASP A 83 -2.57 -4.96 17.17
C ASP A 83 -1.89 -6.07 16.35
N LEU A 84 -0.70 -6.52 16.75
CA LEU A 84 0.03 -7.59 16.05
C LEU A 84 -0.74 -8.91 16.08
N ARG A 85 -1.36 -9.25 17.22
CA ARG A 85 -2.22 -10.45 17.34
C ARG A 85 -3.49 -10.32 16.51
N ALA A 86 -4.11 -9.14 16.46
CA ALA A 86 -5.28 -8.88 15.64
C ALA A 86 -4.95 -9.01 14.14
N GLN A 87 -3.80 -8.47 13.71
CA GLN A 87 -3.30 -8.63 12.35
C GLN A 87 -3.07 -10.12 12.00
N ARG A 88 -2.48 -10.90 12.91
CA ARG A 88 -2.35 -12.36 12.73
C ARG A 88 -3.70 -13.04 12.53
N ALA A 89 -4.69 -12.74 13.38
CA ALA A 89 -6.02 -13.34 13.30
C ALA A 89 -6.77 -12.96 12.00
N ALA A 90 -6.61 -11.73 11.52
CA ALA A 90 -7.16 -11.28 10.25
C ALA A 90 -6.58 -12.07 9.06
N VAL A 91 -5.25 -12.24 9.03
CA VAL A 91 -4.56 -13.01 7.99
C VAL A 91 -4.99 -14.48 8.01
N GLU A 92 -5.06 -15.11 9.19
CA GLU A 92 -5.53 -16.49 9.29
C GLU A 92 -6.97 -16.66 8.81
N THR A 93 -7.83 -15.66 9.08
CA THR A 93 -9.20 -15.66 8.57
C THR A 93 -9.23 -15.60 7.05
N GLY A 94 -8.43 -14.72 6.44
CA GLY A 94 -8.31 -14.66 4.98
C GLY A 94 -7.80 -15.97 4.39
N ILE A 95 -6.80 -16.62 5.02
CA ILE A 95 -6.29 -17.93 4.58
C ILE A 95 -7.41 -18.98 4.59
N ARG A 96 -8.14 -19.10 5.70
CA ARG A 96 -9.27 -20.06 5.80
C ARG A 96 -10.34 -19.82 4.74
N ARG A 97 -10.67 -18.55 4.47
CA ARG A 97 -11.65 -18.18 3.43
C ARG A 97 -11.14 -18.54 2.03
N LEU A 98 -9.85 -18.30 1.76
CA LEU A 98 -9.26 -18.63 0.47
C LEU A 98 -9.20 -20.13 0.22
N SER A 99 -8.77 -20.91 1.21
CA SER A 99 -8.77 -22.37 1.15
C SER A 99 -10.19 -22.92 0.95
N SER A 100 -11.18 -22.38 1.66
CA SER A 100 -12.59 -22.79 1.48
C SER A 100 -13.13 -22.49 0.06
N LEU A 101 -12.74 -21.38 -0.56
CA LEU A 101 -13.07 -21.10 -1.96
C LEU A 101 -12.40 -22.09 -2.91
N ALA A 102 -11.13 -22.42 -2.68
CA ALA A 102 -10.39 -23.38 -3.49
C ALA A 102 -10.97 -24.80 -3.38
N GLU A 103 -11.37 -25.22 -2.18
CA GLU A 103 -12.04 -26.51 -1.94
C GLU A 103 -13.39 -26.59 -2.65
N ARG A 104 -14.18 -25.50 -2.60
CA ARG A 104 -15.53 -25.47 -3.18
C ARG A 104 -15.52 -25.40 -4.71
N PHE A 105 -14.66 -24.56 -5.29
CA PHE A 105 -14.69 -24.24 -6.72
C PHE A 105 -13.54 -24.87 -7.53
N GLY A 106 -12.56 -25.45 -6.84
CA GLY A 106 -11.33 -25.95 -7.44
C GLY A 106 -10.28 -24.84 -7.62
N ILE A 107 -9.02 -25.21 -7.46
CA ILE A 107 -7.86 -24.30 -7.56
C ILE A 107 -7.83 -23.58 -8.91
N ARG A 108 -8.02 -24.32 -10.01
CA ARG A 108 -7.99 -23.74 -11.37
C ARG A 108 -9.02 -22.63 -11.54
N THR A 109 -10.24 -22.85 -11.05
CA THR A 109 -11.33 -21.86 -11.13
C THR A 109 -10.99 -20.62 -10.31
N LEU A 110 -10.46 -20.81 -9.09
CA LEU A 110 -10.07 -19.71 -8.21
C LEU A 110 -9.00 -18.83 -8.86
N LEU A 111 -7.93 -19.44 -9.39
CA LEU A 111 -6.84 -18.69 -10.03
C LEU A 111 -7.31 -17.97 -11.30
N SER A 112 -8.13 -18.62 -12.12
CA SER A 112 -8.73 -17.98 -13.30
C SER A 112 -9.64 -16.79 -12.91
N ALA A 113 -10.31 -16.86 -11.76
CA ALA A 113 -11.12 -15.75 -11.27
C ALA A 113 -10.27 -14.53 -10.89
N TYR A 114 -9.06 -14.71 -10.34
CA TYR A 114 -8.16 -13.58 -10.06
C TYR A 114 -7.76 -12.84 -11.33
N GLU A 115 -7.38 -13.59 -12.36
CA GLU A 115 -7.02 -13.00 -13.65
C GLU A 115 -8.20 -12.26 -14.27
N GLU A 116 -9.42 -12.82 -14.18
CA GLU A 116 -10.60 -12.14 -14.69
C GLU A 116 -10.97 -10.90 -13.88
N LEU A 117 -10.81 -10.92 -12.55
CA LEU A 117 -11.04 -9.73 -11.71
C LEU A 117 -10.07 -8.59 -12.06
N CYS A 118 -8.80 -8.90 -12.36
CA CYS A 118 -7.85 -7.90 -12.83
C CYS A 118 -8.24 -7.38 -14.22
N ARG A 119 -8.51 -8.27 -15.19
CA ARG A 119 -8.92 -7.85 -16.54
C ARG A 119 -10.21 -7.03 -16.54
N TYR A 120 -11.15 -7.36 -15.66
CA TYR A 120 -12.39 -6.58 -15.49
C TYR A 120 -12.12 -5.17 -14.97
N ALA A 121 -11.28 -5.05 -13.93
CA ALA A 121 -10.94 -3.75 -13.37
C ALA A 121 -10.14 -2.88 -14.36
N GLU A 122 -9.25 -3.49 -15.14
CA GLU A 122 -8.52 -2.85 -16.23
C GLU A 122 -9.49 -2.27 -17.28
N ARG A 123 -10.39 -3.09 -17.82
CA ARG A 123 -11.41 -2.63 -18.79
C ARG A 123 -12.25 -1.48 -18.26
N ARG A 124 -12.62 -1.52 -16.97
CA ARG A 124 -13.37 -0.42 -16.35
C ARG A 124 -12.56 0.86 -16.23
N MET A 125 -11.31 0.78 -15.78
CA MET A 125 -10.47 1.97 -15.69
C MET A 125 -10.19 2.56 -17.08
N CYS A 126 -9.85 1.74 -18.08
CA CYS A 126 -9.69 2.16 -19.47
C CYS A 126 -10.93 2.92 -19.98
N ALA A 127 -12.13 2.37 -19.75
CA ALA A 127 -13.38 3.03 -20.13
C ALA A 127 -13.61 4.35 -19.38
N ALA A 128 -13.25 4.43 -18.10
CA ALA A 128 -13.38 5.64 -17.30
C ALA A 128 -12.39 6.73 -17.75
N ILE A 129 -11.13 6.37 -18.04
CA ILE A 129 -10.12 7.27 -18.60
C ILE A 129 -10.57 7.79 -19.96
N LYS A 130 -11.11 6.91 -20.83
CA LYS A 130 -11.60 7.28 -22.17
C LYS A 130 -12.75 8.29 -22.19
N ALA A 131 -13.48 8.42 -21.08
CA ALA A 131 -14.51 9.44 -20.95
C ALA A 131 -13.93 10.84 -20.67
N VAL A 132 -12.67 10.93 -20.24
CA VAL A 132 -11.94 12.19 -20.07
C VAL A 132 -11.45 12.66 -21.44
N PRO A 133 -11.63 13.94 -21.83
CA PRO A 133 -11.11 14.44 -23.08
C PRO A 133 -9.59 14.25 -23.20
N ASN A 134 -9.13 13.80 -24.37
CA ASN A 134 -7.69 13.73 -24.64
C ASN A 134 -7.07 15.12 -24.50
N GLY A 135 -5.92 15.20 -23.83
CA GLY A 135 -5.28 16.47 -23.58
C GLY A 135 -4.21 16.42 -22.50
N VAL A 136 -3.67 17.59 -22.20
CA VAL A 136 -2.67 17.79 -21.15
C VAL A 136 -3.22 18.75 -20.11
N TYR A 137 -3.25 18.31 -18.87
CA TYR A 137 -3.75 19.06 -17.71
C TYR A 137 -2.60 19.30 -16.76
N ARG A 138 -2.47 20.53 -16.25
CA ARG A 138 -1.37 20.89 -15.33
C ARG A 138 -1.94 21.53 -14.09
N PHE A 139 -1.37 21.16 -12.95
CA PHE A 139 -1.63 21.78 -11.68
C PHE A 139 -0.35 21.78 -10.85
N ALA A 140 -0.17 22.81 -10.03
CA ALA A 140 0.91 22.87 -9.07
C ALA A 140 0.38 23.50 -7.80
N ASP A 141 0.76 22.94 -6.66
CA ASP A 141 0.41 23.44 -5.34
C ASP A 141 1.60 23.34 -4.40
N SER A 142 1.61 24.17 -3.37
CA SER A 142 2.68 24.20 -2.37
C SER A 142 2.18 23.71 -1.03
N LEU A 143 2.94 22.82 -0.40
CA LEU A 143 2.79 22.57 1.03
C LEU A 143 3.37 23.76 1.82
N ASP A 144 3.31 23.65 3.15
CA ASP A 144 4.03 24.53 4.06
C ASP A 144 5.52 24.65 3.66
N GLU A 145 6.17 25.75 4.07
CA GLU A 145 7.56 26.07 3.72
C GLU A 145 7.84 26.22 2.20
N GLY A 146 6.82 26.21 1.34
CA GLY A 146 6.95 26.43 -0.09
C GLY A 146 7.40 25.20 -0.89
N ILE A 147 7.22 24.00 -0.34
CA ILE A 147 7.54 22.73 -1.02
C ILE A 147 6.52 22.52 -2.15
N LEU A 148 6.99 22.57 -3.40
CA LEU A 148 6.13 22.52 -4.58
C LEU A 148 5.87 21.08 -5.01
N VAL A 149 4.61 20.76 -5.26
CA VAL A 149 4.18 19.54 -5.95
C VAL A 149 3.59 19.93 -7.29
N CYS A 150 4.28 19.56 -8.36
CA CYS A 150 3.80 19.74 -9.73
C CYS A 150 3.19 18.45 -10.24
N VAL A 151 2.08 18.52 -10.95
CA VAL A 151 1.51 17.38 -11.67
C VAL A 151 1.07 17.79 -13.08
N GLU A 152 1.55 17.04 -14.07
CA GLU A 152 1.07 17.07 -15.44
C GLU A 152 0.37 15.74 -15.74
N LEU A 153 -0.91 15.79 -16.09
CA LEU A 153 -1.67 14.65 -16.56
C LEU A 153 -1.72 14.67 -18.08
N ARG A 154 -1.38 13.56 -18.74
CA ARG A 154 -1.62 13.38 -20.17
C ARG A 154 -2.62 12.26 -20.36
N VAL A 155 -3.77 12.60 -20.92
CA VAL A 155 -4.82 11.65 -21.27
C VAL A 155 -4.76 11.40 -22.77
N HIS A 156 -4.61 10.15 -23.15
CA HIS A 156 -4.64 9.72 -24.54
C HIS A 156 -5.40 8.41 -24.67
N ASP A 157 -6.61 8.49 -25.24
CA ASP A 157 -7.54 7.39 -25.41
C ASP A 157 -7.86 6.70 -24.08
N GLU A 158 -7.30 5.53 -23.80
CA GLU A 158 -7.56 4.77 -22.58
C GLU A 158 -6.40 4.78 -21.58
N GLU A 159 -5.36 5.56 -21.86
CA GLU A 159 -4.16 5.66 -21.03
C GLU A 159 -4.07 7.02 -20.32
N LEU A 160 -3.57 6.98 -19.08
CA LEU A 160 -3.30 8.15 -18.26
C LEU A 160 -1.83 8.14 -17.84
N GLU A 161 -1.11 9.20 -18.20
CA GLU A 161 0.21 9.48 -17.66
C GLU A 161 0.14 10.58 -16.61
N VAL A 162 0.82 10.37 -15.48
CA VAL A 162 0.91 11.29 -14.35
C VAL A 162 2.38 11.61 -14.12
N ASP A 163 2.79 12.82 -14.48
CA ASP A 163 4.18 13.27 -14.41
C ASP A 163 4.36 14.33 -13.31
N PHE A 164 5.21 14.02 -12.34
CA PHE A 164 5.55 14.89 -11.21
C PHE A 164 6.81 15.75 -11.44
N THR A 165 7.34 15.76 -12.67
CA THR A 165 8.49 16.60 -13.06
C THR A 165 8.22 18.08 -12.73
N GLY A 166 9.19 18.71 -12.06
CA GLY A 166 9.07 20.09 -11.56
C GLY A 166 8.66 20.19 -10.10
N SER A 167 8.37 19.07 -9.42
CA SER A 167 8.23 19.04 -7.96
C SER A 167 9.56 19.34 -7.25
N SER A 168 9.48 19.87 -6.05
CA SER A 168 10.64 20.19 -5.21
C SER A 168 11.47 18.93 -4.89
N PRO A 169 12.79 19.07 -4.70
CA PRO A 169 13.60 17.98 -4.15
C PRO A 169 13.14 17.55 -2.76
N GLN A 170 13.55 16.35 -2.34
CA GLN A 170 13.39 15.88 -0.97
C GLN A 170 13.94 16.89 0.04
N VAL A 171 13.28 17.00 1.19
CA VAL A 171 13.59 17.96 2.25
C VAL A 171 13.97 17.26 3.55
N ASP A 172 14.60 17.99 4.48
CA ASP A 172 14.96 17.46 5.80
C ASP A 172 13.79 17.57 6.80
N PHE A 173 12.60 17.14 6.39
CA PHE A 173 11.35 17.13 7.18
C PHE A 173 10.55 15.83 6.88
N PRO A 174 9.62 15.39 7.75
CA PRO A 174 8.95 14.09 7.64
C PRO A 174 7.75 14.12 6.67
N VAL A 175 7.90 14.81 5.54
CA VAL A 175 6.88 14.99 4.50
C VAL A 175 7.29 14.37 3.15
N ASN A 176 8.46 13.74 3.09
CA ASN A 176 8.94 13.06 1.89
C ASN A 176 8.10 11.80 1.60
N ALA A 177 7.69 11.64 0.35
CA ALA A 177 6.91 10.49 -0.10
C ALA A 177 7.76 9.57 -1.00
N PRO A 178 7.99 8.29 -0.63
CA PRO A 178 8.57 7.34 -1.56
C PRO A 178 7.59 7.06 -2.71
N PHE A 179 8.11 6.60 -3.86
CA PHE A 179 7.30 6.32 -5.06
C PHE A 179 6.02 5.51 -4.80
N SER A 180 6.07 4.53 -3.89
CA SER A 180 4.90 3.71 -3.54
C SER A 180 3.77 4.50 -2.88
N VAL A 181 4.09 5.53 -2.09
CA VAL A 181 3.10 6.45 -1.50
C VAL A 181 2.52 7.35 -2.59
N THR A 182 3.37 7.93 -3.44
CA THR A 182 2.93 8.73 -4.60
C THR A 182 2.00 7.94 -5.51
N ALA A 183 2.37 6.70 -5.86
CA ALA A 183 1.55 5.82 -6.66
C ALA A 183 0.21 5.50 -6.00
N SER A 184 0.21 5.22 -4.69
CA SER A 184 -1.03 4.97 -3.94
C SER A 184 -1.95 6.20 -3.94
N ALA A 185 -1.41 7.41 -3.81
CA ALA A 185 -2.17 8.65 -3.85
C ALA A 185 -2.80 8.90 -5.24
N VAL A 186 -2.02 8.65 -6.31
CA VAL A 186 -2.51 8.74 -7.69
C VAL A 186 -3.64 7.74 -7.92
N CYS A 187 -3.45 6.45 -7.62
CA CYS A 187 -4.47 5.43 -7.82
C CYS A 187 -5.76 5.74 -7.03
N PHE A 188 -5.62 6.25 -5.81
CA PHE A 188 -6.76 6.69 -5.01
C PHE A 188 -7.50 7.87 -5.66
N ALA A 189 -6.79 8.93 -6.04
CA ALA A 189 -7.39 10.12 -6.62
C ALA A 189 -8.10 9.81 -7.96
N VAL A 190 -7.42 9.08 -8.85
CA VAL A 190 -7.98 8.68 -10.16
C VAL A 190 -9.24 7.83 -9.96
N LYS A 191 -9.20 6.81 -9.10
CA LYS A 191 -10.38 6.00 -8.79
C LYS A 191 -11.50 6.86 -8.20
N ALA A 192 -11.21 7.71 -7.22
CA ALA A 192 -12.21 8.50 -6.54
C ALA A 192 -12.92 9.49 -7.46
N VAL A 193 -12.24 9.99 -8.49
CA VAL A 193 -12.82 10.94 -9.45
C VAL A 193 -13.50 10.21 -10.62
N LEU A 194 -12.88 9.17 -11.17
CA LEU A 194 -13.34 8.55 -12.42
C LEU A 194 -14.31 7.38 -12.21
N ASP A 195 -14.09 6.56 -11.17
CA ASP A 195 -14.96 5.41 -10.87
C ASP A 195 -14.87 5.00 -9.38
N PRO A 196 -15.66 5.65 -8.50
CA PRO A 196 -15.65 5.36 -7.06
C PRO A 196 -15.98 3.91 -6.71
N GLU A 197 -16.73 3.21 -7.57
CA GLU A 197 -17.21 1.83 -7.35
C GLU A 197 -16.28 0.77 -7.97
N LEU A 198 -15.12 1.17 -8.50
CA LEU A 198 -14.14 0.26 -9.08
C LEU A 198 -13.44 -0.61 -8.01
N PRO A 199 -13.39 -1.95 -8.16
CA PRO A 199 -12.57 -2.80 -7.31
C PRO A 199 -11.10 -2.39 -7.39
N PRO A 200 -10.48 -2.00 -6.27
CA PRO A 200 -9.09 -1.56 -6.27
C PRO A 200 -8.17 -2.78 -6.33
N ASN A 201 -7.79 -3.19 -7.55
CA ASN A 201 -6.83 -4.26 -7.78
C ASN A 201 -5.82 -3.86 -8.86
N ASP A 202 -4.75 -4.66 -9.02
CA ASP A 202 -3.63 -4.39 -9.94
C ASP A 202 -4.06 -4.07 -11.37
N GLY A 203 -5.13 -4.71 -11.87
CA GLY A 203 -5.65 -4.46 -13.20
C GLY A 203 -6.09 -3.02 -13.43
N ALA A 204 -6.69 -2.39 -12.41
CA ALA A 204 -7.17 -1.02 -12.50
C ALA A 204 -6.05 0.02 -12.69
N TRP A 205 -4.82 -0.32 -12.32
CA TRP A 205 -3.69 0.61 -12.34
C TRP A 205 -2.83 0.47 -13.60
N ARG A 206 -3.00 -0.62 -14.36
CA ARG A 206 -2.28 -0.90 -15.61
C ARG A 206 -2.33 0.23 -16.65
N PRO A 207 -3.47 0.92 -16.89
CA PRO A 207 -3.49 2.03 -17.85
C PRO A 207 -2.91 3.33 -17.28
N ILE A 208 -2.38 3.34 -16.05
CA ILE A 208 -1.86 4.52 -15.37
C ILE A 208 -0.33 4.43 -15.30
N ARG A 209 0.35 5.35 -16.00
CA ARG A 209 1.81 5.50 -15.97
C ARG A 209 2.19 6.64 -15.03
N ILE A 210 3.09 6.39 -14.08
CA ILE A 210 3.53 7.40 -13.12
C ILE A 210 5.01 7.70 -13.31
N ILE A 211 5.33 8.98 -13.47
CA ILE A 211 6.69 9.50 -13.58
C ILE A 211 6.95 10.36 -12.34
N ALA A 212 7.85 9.90 -11.48
CA ALA A 212 8.34 10.67 -10.34
C ALA A 212 9.87 10.71 -10.41
N PRO A 213 10.49 11.87 -10.65
CA PRO A 213 11.95 11.99 -10.70
C PRO A 213 12.62 11.49 -9.41
N LYS A 214 13.84 10.96 -9.54
CA LYS A 214 14.59 10.49 -8.37
C LYS A 214 15.06 11.68 -7.54
N GLY A 215 14.79 11.65 -6.23
CA GLY A 215 15.22 12.70 -5.30
C GLY A 215 14.27 13.89 -5.21
N THR A 216 13.08 13.79 -5.81
CA THR A 216 11.93 14.67 -5.62
C THR A 216 10.83 13.92 -4.88
#